data_AF-A0A807LHA8-F1
#
_entry.id   AF-A0A807LHA8-F1
#
_cell.length_a   1.000
_cell.length_b   1.000
_cell.length_c   1.000
_cell.angle_alpha   90.00
_cell.angle_beta   90.00
_cell.angle_gamma   90.00
#
_symmetry.space_group_name_H-M   'P 1'
#
loop_
_entity.id
_entity.type
_entity.pdbx_description
1 polymer ?
#
loop_
_entity_poly.entity_id
_entity_poly.type
_entity_poly.pdbx_seq_one_letter_code
_entity_poly.pdbx_strand_id
1 'polypeptide(L)' 'MTPEIENAIRAQGRKCVDEIRQAMKARPKPKWNSVVPPILKKHHAKIEPMGVSLVAFVSRIGRMNGRYGVES' A
#
# COMPACT_ATOMS: atom_id res chain seq x y z
N MET A 1 -3.30 -17.83 -6.70
CA MET A 1 -2.55 -17.22 -5.58
C MET A 1 -2.69 -18.16 -4.40
N THR A 2 -1.62 -18.52 -3.70
CA THR A 2 -1.71 -19.38 -2.53
C THR A 2 -2.26 -18.59 -1.33
N PRO A 3 -2.88 -19.25 -0.33
CA PRO A 3 -3.37 -18.59 0.87
C PRO A 3 -2.27 -17.83 1.63
N GLU A 4 -1.04 -18.32 1.58
CA GLU A 4 0.13 -17.66 2.18
C GLU A 4 0.43 -16.30 1.52
N ILE A 5 0.45 -16.26 0.18
CA ILE A 5 0.66 -15.03 -0.58
C ILE A 5 -0.49 -14.05 -0.36
N GLU A 6 -1.73 -14.53 -0.32
CA GLU A 6 -2.88 -13.67 -0.02
C GLU A 6 -2.79 -13.07 1.39
N ASN A 7 -2.42 -13.87 2.38
CA ASN A 7 -2.24 -13.38 3.75
C ASN A 7 -1.09 -12.38 3.84
N ALA A 8 0.02 -12.61 3.15
CA ALA A 8 1.14 -11.69 3.06
C ALA A 8 0.72 -10.35 2.43
N ILE A 9 -0.01 -10.38 1.31
CA ILE A 9 -0.53 -9.16 0.65
C ILE A 9 -1.49 -8.41 1.57
N ARG A 10 -2.40 -9.11 2.26
CA ARG A 10 -3.36 -8.48 3.18
C ARG A 10 -2.64 -7.82 4.36
N ALA A 11 -1.73 -8.54 5.00
CA ALA A 11 -0.97 -8.05 6.14
C ALA A 11 -0.11 -6.84 5.76
N GLN A 12 0.58 -6.92 4.62
CA GLN A 12 1.45 -5.87 4.14
C GLN A 12 0.66 -4.68 3.58
N GLY A 13 -0.49 -4.93 2.95
CA GLY A 13 -1.38 -3.91 2.44
C GLY A 13 -1.99 -3.03 3.54
N ARG A 14 -2.38 -3.63 4.67
CA ARG A 14 -2.85 -2.85 5.84
C ARG A 14 -1.77 -1.91 6.36
N LYS A 15 -0.53 -2.40 6.52
CA LYS A 15 0.61 -1.57 6.95
C LYS A 15 0.91 -0.46 5.95
N CYS A 16 0.84 -0.75 4.66
CA CYS A 16 1.08 0.23 3.60
C CYS A 16 0.04 1.37 3.63
N VAL A 17 -1.24 1.04 3.77
CA VAL A 17 -2.31 2.05 3.84
C VAL A 17 -2.23 2.88 5.11
N ASP A 18 -1.86 2.27 6.24
CA ASP A 18 -1.66 2.98 7.50
C ASP A 18 -0.51 4.01 7.39
N GLU A 19 0.64 3.60 6.83
CA GLU A 19 1.78 4.47 6.58
C GLU A 19 1.41 5.61 5.61
N ILE A 20 0.66 5.32 4.54
CA ILE A 20 0.14 6.35 3.61
C ILE A 20 -0.77 7.34 4.35
N ARG A 21 -1.72 6.87 5.16
CA ARG A 21 -2.65 7.74 5.89
C ARG A 21 -1.90 8.62 6.90
N GLN A 22 -0.94 8.05 7.62
CA GLN A 22 -0.12 8.80 8.55
C GLN A 22 0.74 9.85 7.85
N ALA A 23 1.39 9.48 6.74
CA ALA A 23 2.20 10.42 5.98
C ALA A 23 1.36 11.55 5.36
N MET A 24 0.15 11.24 4.89
CA MET A 24 -0.79 12.23 4.34
C MET A 24 -1.45 13.13 5.40
N LYS A 25 -1.38 12.77 6.69
CA LYS A 25 -1.88 13.58 7.82
C LYS A 25 -0.94 14.74 8.17
N ALA A 26 0.31 14.71 7.72
CA ALA A 26 1.28 15.78 7.95
C ALA A 26 0.78 17.12 7.39
N ARG A 27 1.10 18.23 8.06
CA ARG A 27 0.78 19.58 7.61
C ARG A 27 2.07 20.39 7.36
N PRO A 28 2.19 21.07 6.20
CA PRO A 28 1.22 21.16 5.10
C PRO A 28 1.00 19.82 4.37
N LYS A 29 -0.20 19.62 3.82
CA LYS A 29 -0.61 18.35 3.19
C LYS A 29 0.38 18.00 2.07
N PRO A 30 1.13 16.90 2.18
CA PRO A 30 2.16 16.60 1.22
C PRO A 30 1.55 16.16 -0.11
N LYS A 31 2.30 16.36 -1.20
CA LYS A 31 1.87 15.96 -2.54
C LYS A 31 1.76 14.43 -2.60
N TRP A 32 0.59 13.92 -3.01
CA TRP A 32 0.32 12.49 -3.12
C TRP A 32 1.40 11.76 -3.92
N ASN A 33 1.80 12.29 -5.09
CA ASN A 33 2.84 11.72 -5.96
C ASN A 33 4.23 11.67 -5.31
N SER A 34 4.49 12.46 -4.26
CA SER A 34 5.77 12.47 -3.55
C SER A 34 5.79 11.48 -2.37
N VAL A 35 4.62 11.07 -1.88
CA VAL A 35 4.48 10.28 -0.64
C VAL A 35 4.01 8.86 -0.93
N VAL A 36 2.99 8.70 -1.76
CA VAL A 36 2.36 7.39 -1.96
C VAL A 36 3.21 6.43 -2.80
N PRO A 37 3.79 6.81 -3.96
CA PRO A 37 4.64 5.92 -4.74
C PRO A 37 5.85 5.32 -3.98
N PRO A 38 6.63 6.08 -3.17
CA PRO A 38 7.74 5.48 -2.43
C PRO A 38 7.26 4.52 -1.33
N ILE A 39 6.16 4.83 -0.63
CA ILE A 39 5.58 3.93 0.38
C ILE A 39 5.07 2.64 -0.27
N LEU A 40 4.40 2.72 -1.41
CA LEU A 40 3.94 1.55 -2.17
C LEU A 40 5.12 0.64 -2.55
N LYS A 41 6.19 1.20 -3.10
CA LYS A 41 7.40 0.45 -3.48
C LYS A 41 8.07 -0.20 -2.26
N LYS A 42 8.22 0.55 -1.15
CA LYS A 42 8.78 0.04 0.11
C LYS A 42 8.01 -1.17 0.63
N HIS A 43 6.68 -1.13 0.57
CA HIS A 43 5.86 -2.23 1.07
C HIS A 43 5.80 -3.40 0.09
N HIS A 44 5.76 -3.12 -1.22
CA HIS A 44 5.79 -4.13 -2.28
C HIS A 44 7.10 -4.92 -2.29
N ALA A 45 8.25 -4.29 -2.09
CA ALA A 45 9.55 -4.96 -2.05
C ALA A 45 9.63 -6.12 -1.04
N LYS A 46 8.81 -6.11 0.03
CA LYS A 46 8.75 -7.20 1.02
C LYS A 46 8.00 -8.44 0.55
N ILE A 47 7.13 -8.28 -0.45
CA ILE A 47 6.28 -9.36 -1.00
C ILE A 47 6.59 -9.65 -2.47
N GLU A 48 7.43 -8.83 -3.11
CA GLU A 48 8.02 -9.07 -4.42
C GLU A 48 8.67 -10.47 -4.54
N PRO A 49 9.47 -10.97 -3.57
CA PRO A 49 10.04 -12.32 -3.66
C PRO A 49 8.98 -13.44 -3.66
N MET A 50 7.73 -13.15 -3.32
CA MET A 50 6.61 -14.09 -3.38
C MET A 50 5.92 -14.12 -4.75
N GLY A 51 6.49 -13.45 -5.77
CA GLY A 51 5.95 -13.39 -7.13
C GLY A 51 4.81 -12.39 -7.31
N VAL A 52 4.61 -11.47 -6.36
CA VAL A 52 3.54 -10.47 -6.43
C VAL A 52 4.05 -9.25 -7.19
N SER A 53 3.40 -8.91 -8.32
CA SER A 53 3.69 -7.66 -9.05
C SER A 53 3.16 -6.44 -8.29
N LEU A 54 3.82 -5.29 -8.45
CA LEU A 54 3.40 -4.01 -7.87
C LEU A 54 1.95 -3.66 -8.26
N VAL A 55 1.56 -3.92 -9.51
CA VAL A 55 0.19 -3.68 -10.00
C VAL A 55 -0.83 -4.56 -9.27
N ALA A 56 -0.50 -5.84 -9.06
CA ALA A 56 -1.35 -6.77 -8.31
C ALA A 56 -1.48 -6.35 -6.84
N PHE A 57 -0.39 -5.89 -6.23
CA PHE A 57 -0.39 -5.35 -4.88
C PHE A 57 -1.29 -4.11 -4.77
N VAL A 58 -1.06 -3.09 -5.61
CA VAL A 58 -1.83 -1.84 -5.66
C VAL A 58 -3.33 -2.10 -5.89
N SER A 59 -3.67 -3.01 -6.80
CA SER A 59 -5.06 -3.39 -7.07
C SER A 59 -5.70 -4.07 -5.87
N ARG A 60 -4.99 -4.98 -5.20
CA ARG A 60 -5.52 -5.71 -4.04
C ARG A 60 -5.72 -4.79 -2.84
N ILE A 61 -4.74 -3.94 -2.52
CA ILE A 61 -4.88 -2.98 -1.41
C ILE A 61 -5.99 -1.96 -1.67
N GLY A 62 -6.18 -1.54 -2.93
CA GLY A 62 -7.25 -0.62 -3.32
C GLY A 62 -8.64 -1.24 -3.18
N ARG A 63 -8.83 -2.50 -3.60
CA ARG A 63 -10.09 -3.22 -3.37
C ARG A 63 -10.39 -3.46 -1.88
N MET A 64 -9.35 -3.67 -1.06
CA MET A 64 -9.54 -3.94 0.37
C MET A 64 -9.82 -2.69 1.20
N ASN A 65 -9.17 -1.57 0.90
CA ASN A 65 -9.16 -0.38 1.76
C ASN A 65 -9.85 0.83 1.12
N GLY A 66 -10.35 0.71 -0.11
CA GLY A 66 -10.90 1.82 -0.88
C GLY A 66 -9.83 2.82 -1.31
N ARG A 67 -10.23 4.09 -1.48
CA ARG A 67 -9.31 5.18 -1.80
C ARG A 67 -8.45 5.49 -0.56
N TYR A 68 -7.15 5.27 -0.67
CA TYR A 68 -6.16 5.59 0.37
C TYR A 68 -5.43 6.90 0.05
N GLY A 69 -5.15 7.70 1.08
CA GLY A 69 -4.52 9.03 0.92
C GLY A 69 -5.50 10.18 0.64
N VAL A 70 -6.81 9.95 0.79
CA VAL A 70 -7.83 11.00 0.88
C VAL A 70 -8.42 10.98 2.30
N GLU A 71 -8.69 12.14 2.88
CA GLU A 71 -9.49 12.21 4.11
C GLU A 71 -10.92 11.80 3.72
N SER A 72 -11.48 10.85 4.46
CA SER A 72 -12.88 10.45 4.32
C SER A 72 -13.77 11.34 5.16
#